data_AF-A0A7J8TJM9-F1
#
_entry.id   AF-A0A7J8TJM9-F1
#
_cell.length_a   1.000
_cell.length_b   1.000
_cell.length_c   1.000
_cell.angle_alpha   90.00
_cell.angle_beta   90.00
_cell.angle_gamma   90.00
#
_symmetry.space_group_name_H-M   'P 1'
#
loop_
_entity.id
_entity.type
_entity.pdbx_description
1 polymer ?
#
loop_
_entity_poly.entity_id
_entity_poly.type
_entity_poly.pdbx_seq_one_letter_code
_entity_poly.pdbx_strand_id
1 'polypeptide(L)' 'SGYDRFDRKEGIVCIFHWGFPGKNRRIFLRFLMKDIQSNRIEVKEGIYARRVLYMEIRGKGPFP' A
#
# COMPACT_ATOMS: atom_id res chain seq x y z
N SER A 1 -4.38 -6.48 10.42
CA SER A 1 -4.69 -7.64 9.56
C SER A 1 -4.88 -7.19 8.13
N GLY A 2 -4.11 -7.74 7.20
CA GLY A 2 -4.09 -7.30 5.80
C GLY A 2 -2.94 -7.95 5.03
N TYR A 3 -2.86 -7.70 3.72
CA TYR A 3 -1.77 -8.15 2.86
C TYR A 3 -1.60 -7.21 1.66
N ASP A 4 -0.37 -7.16 1.15
CA ASP A 4 -0.02 -6.52 -0.11
C ASP A 4 0.39 -7.60 -1.11
N ARG A 5 -0.30 -7.67 -2.25
CA ARG A 5 -0.01 -8.62 -3.32
C ARG A 5 0.52 -7.88 -4.55
N PHE A 6 1.70 -8.27 -5.00
CA PHE A 6 2.32 -7.79 -6.22
C PHE A 6 2.35 -8.92 -7.25
N ASP A 7 1.40 -8.92 -8.17
CA ASP A 7 1.32 -9.91 -9.24
C ASP A 7 2.07 -9.42 -10.48
N ARG A 8 3.30 -9.91 -10.69
CA ARG A 8 4.13 -9.51 -11.83
C ARG A 8 3.67 -10.13 -13.15
N LYS A 9 2.92 -11.25 -13.13
CA LYS A 9 2.39 -11.85 -14.35
C LYS A 9 1.22 -11.03 -14.87
N GLU A 10 0.29 -10.69 -13.98
CA GLU A 10 -0.89 -9.90 -14.30
C GLU A 10 -0.60 -8.39 -14.33
N GLY A 11 0.56 -7.95 -13.81
CA GLY A 11 0.94 -6.54 -13.74
C GLY A 11 0.06 -5.74 -12.78
N ILE A 12 -0.40 -6.35 -11.69
CA ILE A 12 -1.40 -5.79 -10.78
C ILE A 12 -0.88 -5.79 -9.35
N VAL A 13 -1.12 -4.68 -8.66
CA VAL A 13 -0.87 -4.54 -7.22
C VAL A 13 -2.19 -4.42 -6.48
N CYS A 14 -2.36 -5.21 -5.43
CA CYS A 14 -3.52 -5.20 -4.55
C CYS A 14 -3.09 -4.96 -3.11
N ILE A 15 -3.70 -3.97 -2.46
CA ILE A 15 -3.50 -3.67 -1.04
C ILE A 15 -4.82 -3.98 -0.32
N PHE A 16 -4.75 -4.81 0.71
CA PHE A 16 -5.91 -5.16 1.51
C PHE A 16 -5.62 -4.96 3.00
N HIS A 17 -6.44 -4.17 3.67
CA HIS A 17 -6.38 -4.02 5.12
C HIS A 17 -7.76 -3.98 5.75
N TRP A 18 -7.82 -4.44 7.00
CA TRP A 18 -8.95 -4.17 7.88
C TRP A 18 -8.67 -2.89 8.68
N GLY A 19 -9.49 -1.86 8.47
CA GLY A 19 -9.57 -0.65 9.28
C GLY A 19 -10.29 -0.85 10.62
N PHE A 20 -10.59 0.28 11.28
CA PHE A 20 -11.25 0.31 12.59
C PHE A 20 -12.58 -0.48 12.60
N PRO A 21 -12.95 -1.16 13.71
CA PRO A 21 -14.18 -1.96 13.78
C PRO A 21 -15.43 -1.23 13.27
N GLY A 22 -16.23 -1.90 12.44
CA GLY A 22 -17.45 -1.35 11.82
C GLY A 22 -17.83 -2.06 10.53
N LYS A 23 -19.00 -1.74 9.95
CA LYS A 23 -19.47 -2.37 8.69
C LYS A 23 -18.58 -2.08 7.47
N ASN A 24 -17.94 -0.90 7.42
CA ASN A 24 -17.06 -0.47 6.32
C ASN A 24 -15.57 -0.54 6.69
N ARG A 25 -15.18 -1.54 7.47
CA ARG A 25 -13.80 -1.73 7.92
C ARG A 25 -12.87 -2.28 6.83
N ARG A 26 -13.33 -2.51 5.60
CA ARG A 26 -12.51 -3.13 4.55
C ARG A 26 -11.90 -2.06 3.66
N ILE A 27 -10.57 -2.00 3.63
CA ILE A 27 -9.80 -1.24 2.66
C ILE A 27 -9.30 -2.24 1.62
N PHE A 28 -9.73 -2.09 0.38
CA PHE A 28 -9.28 -2.91 -0.74
C PHE A 28 -8.98 -2.01 -1.93
N LEU A 29 -7.72 -1.97 -2.33
CA LEU A 29 -7.22 -1.11 -3.40
C LEU A 29 -6.51 -1.95 -4.44
N ARG A 30 -6.73 -1.62 -5.70
CA ARG A 30 -6.12 -2.31 -6.84
C ARG A 30 -5.58 -1.28 -7.83
N PHE A 31 -4.36 -1.50 -8.28
CA PHE A 31 -3.64 -0.64 -9.20
C PHE A 31 -2.96 -1.47 -10.28
N LEU A 32 -2.74 -0.87 -11.45
CA LEU A 32 -1.86 -1.44 -12.45
C LEU A 32 -0.42 -1.05 -12.09
N MET A 33 0.49 -1.99 -12.22
CA MET A 33 1.90 -1.78 -11.86
C MET A 33 2.56 -0.69 -12.73
N LYS A 34 2.06 -0.50 -13.96
CA LYS A 34 2.48 0.61 -14.86
C LYS A 34 2.12 2.01 -14.35
N ASP A 35 1.15 2.11 -13.44
CA ASP A 35 0.69 3.38 -12.89
C ASP A 35 1.44 3.75 -11.60
N ILE A 36 2.23 2.82 -11.04
CA ILE A 36 3.11 3.07 -9.91
C ILE A 36 4.34 3.80 -10.42
N GLN A 37 4.54 5.03 -9.96
CA GLN A 37 5.64 5.89 -10.38
C GLN A 37 6.87 5.69 -9.50
N SER A 38 6.67 5.61 -8.19
CA SER A 38 7.76 5.48 -7.23
C SER A 38 7.31 4.71 -5.99
N ASN A 39 8.26 4.02 -5.36
CA ASN A 39 8.08 3.37 -4.06
C ASN A 39 9.12 3.95 -3.10
N ARG A 40 8.67 4.52 -1.98
CA ARG A 40 9.54 5.08 -0.94
C ARG A 40 9.36 4.29 0.34
N ILE A 41 10.45 3.78 0.90
CA ILE A 41 10.43 3.14 2.21
C ILE A 41 11.01 4.12 3.22
N GLU A 42 10.22 4.46 4.24
CA GLU A 42 10.69 5.21 5.39
C GLU A 42 10.93 4.25 6.54
N VAL A 43 12.20 4.12 6.94
CA VAL A 43 12.62 3.33 8.09
C VAL A 43 13.09 4.28 9.17
N LYS A 44 12.35 4.35 10.26
CA LYS A 44 12.75 5.07 11.47
C LYS A 44 13.21 4.05 12.50
N GLU A 45 14.47 4.12 12.88
CA GLU A 45 15.07 3.25 13.91
C GLU A 45 15.04 3.94 15.30
N GLY A 46 14.99 3.14 16.37
CA GLY A 46 14.92 3.61 17.76
C GLY A 46 13.83 2.91 18.58
N ILE A 47 13.51 3.45 19.76
CA ILE A 47 12.52 2.89 20.71
C ILE A 47 11.12 2.74 20.07
N TYR A 48 10.80 3.61 19.10
CA TYR A 48 9.59 3.55 18.29
C TYR A 48 9.95 3.27 16.83
N ALA A 49 10.39 2.05 16.55
CA ALA A 49 10.69 1.62 15.20
C ALA A 49 9.43 1.68 14.32
N ARG A 50 9.52 2.38 13.19
CA ARG A 50 8.42 2.47 12.21
C ARG A 50 8.97 2.22 10.81
N ARG A 51 8.31 1.32 10.08
CA ARG A 51 8.57 1.08 8.65
C ARG A 51 7.28 1.40 7.90
N VAL A 52 7.33 2.38 7.00
CA VAL A 52 6.20 2.76 6.15
C VAL A 52 6.62 2.68 4.70
N LEU A 53 5.78 2.06 3.88
CA LEU A 53 5.95 2.04 2.43
C LEU A 53 4.99 3.06 1.83
N TYR A 54 5.52 4.02 1.08
CA TYR A 54 4.71 4.94 0.29
C TYR A 54 4.80 4.56 -1.18
N MET A 55 3.65 4.33 -1.79
CA MET A 55 3.48 4.09 -3.23
C MET A 55 2.94 5.36 -3.88
N GLU A 56 3.70 5.96 -4.79
CA GLU A 56 3.21 7.07 -5.60
C GLU A 56 2.53 6.55 -6.85
N ILE A 57 1.25 6.87 -6.99
CA ILE A 57 0.41 6.38 -8.08
C ILE A 57 0.05 7.55 -8.97
N ARG A 58 0.26 7.39 -10.28
CA ARG A 58 -0.05 8.40 -11.29
C ARG A 58 -1.48 8.91 -11.11
N GLY A 59 -1.64 10.19 -10.84
CA GLY A 59 -2.94 10.85 -10.71
C GLY A 59 -3.67 10.63 -9.37
N LYS A 60 -3.09 9.90 -8.41
CA LYS A 60 -3.67 9.70 -7.07
C LYS A 60 -2.78 10.21 -5.93
N GLY A 61 -1.50 10.44 -6.19
CA GLY A 61 -0.53 10.90 -5.18
C GLY A 61 0.04 9.74 -4.34
N PRO A 62 0.72 10.05 -3.24
CA PRO A 62 1.36 9.04 -2.38
C PRO A 62 0.33 8.30 -1.52
N PHE A 63 0.41 6.97 -1.54
CA PHE A 63 -0.41 6.06 -0.75
C PHE A 63 0.47 5.32 0.28
N PRO A 64 0.16 5.37 1.59
CA PRO A 64 0.94 4.73 2.66
C PRO A 64 0.65 3.23 2.87
#